data_AF-A0A959TH34-F1
#
_entry.id   AF-A0A959TH34-F1
#
_cell.length_a   1.000
_cell.length_b   1.000
_cell.length_c   1.000
_cell.angle_alpha   90.00
_cell.angle_beta   90.00
_cell.angle_gamma   90.00
#
_symmetry.space_group_name_H-M   'P 1'
#
loop_
_entity.id
_entity.type
_entity.pdbx_description
1 polymer ?
#
loop_
_entity_poly.entity_id
_entity_poly.type
_entity_poly.pdbx_seq_one_letter_code
_entity_poly.pdbx_strand_id
1 'polypeptide(L)'
;WVVVELRDKNNNASVVTSRAALLQRDGDVVDLDGTSAVTMATGDDQYFVAVRHRNHLGSMTASAIALSSSTTSIDLTAPGTATYGTNARRNVSGTMTHWTGDVTFDDQVKYAGSGNDRDAVLTVIGGSVPTTVVTGYNSADVNMDAQVKYAGSLNDRDRILQTIGGSVPTAVKVEQIP
;
A
#
# COMPACT_ATOMS: atom_id res chain seq x y z
N TRP A 1 -8.90 4.90 0.15
CA TRP A 1 -8.22 6.19 -0.08
C TRP A 1 -6.73 5.92 -0.02
N VAL A 2 -5.95 6.76 -0.69
CA VAL A 2 -4.49 6.67 -0.74
C VAL A 2 -3.88 7.99 -0.28
N VAL A 3 -2.62 7.97 0.14
CA VAL A 3 -1.77 9.16 0.26
C VAL A 3 -0.88 9.20 -0.96
N VAL A 4 -0.89 10.34 -1.66
CA VAL A 4 0.11 10.67 -2.67
C VAL A 4 1.15 11.56 -2.01
N GLU A 5 2.42 11.20 -2.11
CA GLU A 5 3.55 12.00 -1.62
C GLU A 5 4.40 12.45 -2.80
N LEU A 6 4.80 13.72 -2.78
CA LEU A 6 5.89 14.22 -3.59
C LEU A 6 7.14 14.32 -2.73
N ARG A 7 8.21 13.70 -3.19
CA ARG A 7 9.51 13.63 -2.50
C ARG A 7 10.58 14.35 -3.31
N ASP A 8 11.55 14.93 -2.61
CA ASP A 8 12.58 15.80 -3.20
C ASP A 8 13.44 15.05 -4.24
N LYS A 9 13.71 15.70 -5.38
CA LYS A 9 14.48 15.12 -6.50
C LYS A 9 15.93 14.76 -6.16
N ASN A 10 16.52 15.44 -5.18
CA ASN A 10 17.90 15.22 -4.74
C ASN A 10 17.97 14.33 -3.49
N ASN A 11 16.87 14.22 -2.72
CA ASN A 11 16.75 13.34 -1.57
C ASN A 11 15.36 12.71 -1.50
N ASN A 12 15.24 11.49 -2.02
CA ASN A 12 13.97 10.76 -2.09
C ASN A 12 13.40 10.31 -0.73
N ALA A 13 14.15 10.41 0.37
CA ALA A 13 13.63 10.21 1.73
C ALA A 13 12.89 11.45 2.26
N SER A 14 13.10 12.63 1.65
CA SER A 14 12.49 13.89 2.08
C SER A 14 11.15 14.10 1.40
N VAL A 15 10.06 13.99 2.16
CA VAL A 15 8.71 14.35 1.69
C VAL A 15 8.57 15.86 1.63
N VAL A 16 8.27 16.39 0.44
CA VAL A 16 8.01 17.81 0.19
C VAL A 16 6.55 18.14 0.50
N THR A 17 5.63 17.30 0.05
CA THR A 17 4.20 17.44 0.31
C THR A 17 3.50 16.09 0.24
N SER A 18 2.43 15.92 1.01
CA SER A 18 1.58 14.74 0.99
C SER A 18 0.11 15.15 0.95
N ARG A 19 -0.70 14.37 0.24
CA ARG A 19 -2.13 14.64 0.09
C ARG A 19 -2.92 13.34 0.06
N ALA A 20 -4.01 13.29 0.82
CA ALA A 20 -4.98 12.20 0.71
C ALA A 20 -5.81 12.36 -0.57
N ALA A 21 -6.04 11.24 -1.26
CA ALA A 21 -6.80 11.15 -2.50
C ALA A 21 -7.72 9.93 -2.49
N LEU A 22 -8.75 9.95 -3.33
CA LEU A 22 -9.66 8.82 -3.51
C LEU A 22 -9.06 7.86 -4.53
N LEU A 23 -9.23 6.56 -4.28
CA LEU A 23 -8.90 5.50 -5.22
C LEU A 23 -10.21 4.95 -5.76
N GLN A 24 -10.40 5.04 -7.07
CA GLN A 24 -11.57 4.53 -7.77
C GLN A 24 -11.43 3.03 -8.06
N ARG A 25 -12.53 2.38 -8.45
CA ARG A 25 -12.59 0.92 -8.65
C ARG A 25 -11.77 0.44 -9.84
N ASP A 26 -11.60 1.30 -10.84
CA ASP A 26 -10.76 1.08 -12.03
C ASP A 26 -9.27 1.31 -11.77
N GLY A 27 -8.90 1.81 -10.58
CA GLY A 27 -7.51 2.03 -10.18
C GLY A 27 -7.05 3.49 -10.29
N ASP A 28 -7.92 4.40 -10.77
CA ASP A 28 -7.58 5.81 -10.88
C ASP A 28 -7.54 6.49 -9.50
N VAL A 29 -6.54 7.37 -9.33
CA VAL A 29 -6.39 8.19 -8.13
C VAL A 29 -6.86 9.60 -8.45
N VAL A 30 -7.90 10.04 -7.75
CA VAL A 30 -8.61 11.31 -7.99
C VAL A 30 -8.70 12.14 -6.72
N ASP A 31 -9.01 13.42 -6.87
CA ASP A 31 -9.25 14.33 -5.75
C ASP A 31 -10.53 13.93 -4.96
N LEU A 32 -10.79 14.61 -3.86
CA LEU A 32 -11.87 14.34 -2.93
C LEU A 32 -13.27 14.59 -3.51
N ASP A 33 -13.36 15.26 -4.66
CA ASP A 33 -14.60 15.38 -5.43
C ASP A 33 -14.95 14.09 -6.21
N GLY A 34 -14.02 13.13 -6.25
CA GLY A 34 -14.19 11.85 -6.91
C GLY A 34 -14.00 11.87 -8.42
N THR A 35 -13.54 12.98 -9.02
CA THR A 35 -13.38 13.10 -10.47
C THR A 35 -12.14 13.87 -10.92
N SER A 36 -11.71 14.88 -10.17
CA SER A 36 -10.61 15.75 -10.58
C SER A 36 -9.26 15.05 -10.41
N ALA A 37 -8.27 15.45 -11.21
CA ALA A 37 -6.89 15.04 -10.98
C ALA A 37 -6.38 15.57 -9.63
N VAL A 38 -5.53 14.80 -8.95
CA VAL A 38 -4.95 15.22 -7.67
C VAL A 38 -4.03 16.43 -7.89
N THR A 39 -4.36 17.54 -7.25
CA THR A 39 -3.51 18.74 -7.25
C THR A 39 -2.56 18.71 -6.05
N MET A 40 -1.26 18.91 -6.25
CA MET A 40 -0.29 18.97 -5.15
C MET A 40 0.09 20.43 -4.90
N ALA A 41 0.04 20.88 -3.65
CA ALA A 41 0.36 22.26 -3.27
C ALA A 41 1.89 22.49 -3.22
N THR A 42 2.55 22.37 -4.36
CA THR A 42 3.99 22.60 -4.54
C THR A 42 4.25 23.35 -5.86
N GLY A 43 5.46 23.89 -6.01
CA GLY A 43 5.88 24.53 -7.26
C GLY A 43 6.21 23.53 -8.37
N ASP A 44 6.35 24.04 -9.59
CA ASP A 44 6.82 23.27 -10.74
C ASP A 44 8.27 22.81 -10.50
N ASP A 45 8.49 21.50 -10.45
CA ASP A 45 9.81 20.87 -10.32
C ASP A 45 9.70 19.37 -10.65
N GLN A 46 10.81 18.64 -10.51
CA GLN A 46 10.83 17.19 -10.52
C GLN A 46 10.62 16.64 -9.10
N TYR A 47 9.82 15.58 -8.99
CA TYR A 47 9.55 14.92 -7.71
C TYR A 47 9.54 13.40 -7.88
N PHE A 48 10.05 12.67 -6.90
CA PHE A 48 9.67 11.27 -6.79
C PHE A 48 8.22 11.22 -6.33
N VAL A 49 7.41 10.39 -6.98
CA VAL A 49 5.98 10.27 -6.66
C VAL A 49 5.76 8.94 -5.98
N ALA A 50 5.31 8.98 -4.72
CA ALA A 50 4.95 7.80 -3.96
C ALA A 50 3.45 7.75 -3.75
N VAL A 51 2.91 6.53 -3.80
CA VAL A 51 1.52 6.25 -3.44
C VAL A 51 1.54 5.23 -2.32
N ARG A 52 0.89 5.59 -1.20
CA ARG A 52 0.68 4.75 -0.03
C ARG A 52 -0.80 4.47 0.14
N HIS A 53 -1.13 3.26 0.57
CA HIS A 53 -2.49 2.87 0.90
C HIS A 53 -2.50 2.32 2.33
N ARG A 54 -3.63 2.38 3.01
CA ARG A 54 -3.74 1.70 4.32
C ARG A 54 -3.41 0.22 4.15
N ASN A 55 -2.80 -0.42 5.12
CA ASN A 55 -2.52 -1.86 5.17
C ASN A 55 -1.82 -2.52 3.96
N HIS A 56 -1.22 -1.73 3.08
CA HIS A 56 -0.46 -2.18 1.94
C HIS A 56 0.88 -1.44 1.89
N LEU A 57 1.94 -2.14 1.47
CA LEU A 57 3.24 -1.55 1.21
C LEU A 57 3.15 -0.68 -0.03
N GLY A 58 3.38 0.62 0.14
CA GLY A 58 3.40 1.60 -0.92
C GLY A 58 4.53 1.40 -1.93
N SER A 59 4.47 2.20 -2.99
CA SER A 59 5.49 2.20 -4.03
C SER A 59 5.78 3.62 -4.49
N MET A 60 7.04 3.86 -4.85
CA MET A 60 7.52 5.12 -5.40
C MET A 60 8.10 4.94 -6.80
N THR A 61 8.02 5.98 -7.63
CA THR A 61 8.71 6.01 -8.93
C THR A 61 10.22 5.84 -8.75
N ALA A 62 10.89 5.16 -9.69
CA ALA A 62 12.34 4.94 -9.63
C ALA A 62 13.15 6.23 -9.85
N SER A 63 12.56 7.22 -10.50
CA SER A 63 13.18 8.49 -10.83
C SER A 63 12.19 9.63 -10.58
N ALA A 64 12.72 10.82 -10.38
CA ALA A 64 11.91 12.02 -10.25
C ALA A 64 11.22 12.36 -11.57
N ILE A 65 9.93 12.68 -11.51
CA ILE A 65 9.08 13.02 -12.64
C ILE A 65 8.84 14.53 -12.62
N ALA A 66 8.99 15.18 -13.77
CA ALA A 66 8.67 16.60 -13.91
C ALA A 66 7.16 16.81 -13.76
N LEU A 67 6.78 17.65 -12.80
CA LEU A 67 5.40 18.06 -12.53
C LEU A 67 5.28 19.56 -12.72
N SER A 68 4.11 19.99 -13.18
CA SER A 68 3.78 21.40 -13.35
C SER A 68 2.28 21.60 -13.14
N SER A 69 1.78 22.80 -13.41
CA SER A 69 0.34 23.06 -13.56
C SER A 69 -0.38 22.18 -14.59
N SER A 70 0.34 21.57 -15.54
CA SER A 70 -0.23 20.57 -16.46
C SER A 70 -0.28 19.19 -15.84
N THR A 71 -1.41 18.50 -15.96
CA THR A 71 -1.58 17.14 -15.43
C THR A 71 -0.62 16.16 -16.08
N THR A 72 0.18 15.47 -15.27
CA THR A 72 1.07 14.38 -15.68
C THR A 72 0.45 13.05 -15.27
N SER A 73 0.26 12.13 -16.23
CA SER A 73 -0.20 10.77 -15.93
C SER A 73 0.97 9.88 -15.51
N ILE A 74 0.79 9.15 -14.41
CA ILE A 74 1.77 8.21 -13.87
C ILE A 74 1.03 6.90 -13.59
N ASP A 75 1.33 5.87 -14.36
CA ASP A 75 0.70 4.56 -14.22
C ASP A 75 1.59 3.60 -13.41
N LEU A 76 1.29 3.44 -12.12
CA LEU A 76 1.95 2.46 -11.25
C LEU A 76 1.38 1.05 -11.38
N THR A 77 0.41 0.81 -12.25
CA THR A 77 -0.12 -0.52 -12.56
C THR A 77 0.59 -1.16 -13.76
N ALA A 78 1.20 -0.36 -14.63
CA ALA A 78 2.01 -0.85 -15.73
C ALA A 78 3.30 -1.56 -15.24
N PRO A 79 3.58 -2.79 -15.69
CA PRO A 79 4.85 -3.49 -15.39
C PRO A 79 6.09 -2.73 -15.85
N GLY A 80 5.97 -1.94 -16.93
CA GLY A 80 7.07 -1.16 -17.50
C GLY A 80 7.44 0.10 -16.71
N THR A 81 6.57 0.58 -15.81
CA THR A 81 6.86 1.74 -14.97
C THR A 81 7.93 1.36 -13.95
N ALA A 82 9.10 1.98 -14.01
CA ALA A 82 10.17 1.71 -13.07
C ALA A 82 9.81 2.26 -11.67
N THR A 83 9.99 1.43 -10.64
CA THR A 83 9.76 1.79 -9.23
C THR A 83 11.05 1.71 -8.43
N TYR A 84 11.15 2.52 -7.37
CA TYR A 84 12.26 2.47 -6.44
C TYR A 84 12.39 1.07 -5.79
N GLY A 85 13.63 0.69 -5.49
CA GLY A 85 13.93 -0.59 -4.85
C GLY A 85 13.70 -1.80 -5.75
N THR A 86 13.45 -2.96 -5.13
CA THR A 86 13.25 -4.24 -5.83
C THR A 86 11.93 -4.87 -5.41
N ASN A 87 11.18 -5.40 -6.38
CA ASN A 87 9.88 -6.04 -6.13
C ASN A 87 8.91 -5.16 -5.31
N ALA A 88 8.92 -3.84 -5.57
CA ALA A 88 8.07 -2.84 -4.90
C ALA A 88 6.56 -3.11 -5.05
N ARG A 89 6.19 -3.82 -6.10
CA ARG A 89 4.81 -4.16 -6.45
C ARG A 89 4.67 -5.65 -6.73
N ARG A 90 3.44 -6.15 -6.66
CA ARG A 90 3.06 -7.53 -6.96
C ARG A 90 2.32 -7.58 -8.30
N ASN A 91 2.72 -8.48 -9.18
CA ASN A 91 1.97 -8.75 -10.41
C ASN A 91 0.75 -9.62 -10.11
N VAL A 92 -0.44 -9.15 -10.48
CA VAL A 92 -1.70 -9.89 -10.45
C VAL A 92 -2.27 -9.87 -11.87
N SER A 93 -2.08 -10.98 -12.59
CA SER A 93 -2.62 -11.16 -13.95
C SER A 93 -2.25 -10.07 -14.96
N GLY A 94 -1.04 -9.51 -14.86
CA GLY A 94 -0.53 -8.46 -15.74
C GLY A 94 -0.60 -7.05 -15.17
N THR A 95 -1.37 -6.85 -14.10
CA THR A 95 -1.51 -5.56 -13.40
C THR A 95 -0.60 -5.56 -12.18
N MET A 96 0.24 -4.53 -12.05
CA MET A 96 1.05 -4.31 -10.85
C MET A 96 0.18 -3.70 -9.74
N THR A 97 0.27 -4.27 -8.56
CA THR A 97 -0.50 -3.89 -7.37
C THR A 97 0.43 -3.68 -6.18
N HIS A 98 0.00 -2.96 -5.15
CA HIS A 98 0.73 -2.93 -3.88
C HIS A 98 0.69 -4.29 -3.18
N TRP A 99 1.71 -4.56 -2.36
CA TRP A 99 1.69 -5.74 -1.50
C TRP A 99 0.76 -5.48 -0.31
N THR A 100 -0.14 -6.40 -0.01
CA THR A 100 -1.06 -6.27 1.12
C THR A 100 -0.47 -6.88 2.40
N GLY A 101 -0.96 -6.47 3.56
CA GLY A 101 -0.74 -7.19 4.82
C GLY A 101 0.09 -6.45 5.86
N ASP A 102 0.41 -5.18 5.65
CA ASP A 102 1.06 -4.33 6.67
C ASP A 102 -0.01 -3.80 7.64
N VAL A 103 -0.50 -4.67 8.51
CA VAL A 103 -1.59 -4.36 9.45
C VAL A 103 -1.10 -3.42 10.54
N THR A 104 0.19 -3.48 10.87
CA THR A 104 0.82 -2.72 11.95
C THR A 104 1.33 -1.34 11.53
N PHE A 105 1.37 -1.06 10.23
CA PHE A 105 1.90 0.18 9.63
C PHE A 105 3.37 0.42 9.99
N ASP A 106 4.17 -0.65 10.01
CA ASP A 106 5.62 -0.61 10.31
C ASP A 106 6.48 -0.72 9.05
N ASP A 107 5.86 -0.51 7.88
CA ASP A 107 6.43 -0.60 6.53
C ASP A 107 7.01 -1.99 6.22
N GLN A 108 6.58 -3.01 6.97
CA GLN A 108 6.95 -4.40 6.77
C GLN A 108 5.72 -5.29 6.84
N VAL A 109 5.79 -6.42 6.15
CA VAL A 109 4.82 -7.52 6.30
C VAL A 109 5.55 -8.71 6.87
N LYS A 110 5.10 -9.14 8.05
CA LYS A 110 5.66 -10.23 8.85
C LYS A 110 4.54 -11.18 9.25
N TYR A 111 4.75 -12.48 9.05
CA TYR A 111 3.79 -13.49 9.51
C TYR A 111 4.15 -14.11 10.87
N ALA A 112 5.44 -14.12 11.23
CA ALA A 112 5.94 -14.65 12.49
C ALA A 112 7.05 -13.75 13.06
N GLY A 113 7.40 -13.97 14.33
CA GLY A 113 8.36 -13.13 15.07
C GLY A 113 7.68 -12.00 15.83
N SER A 114 8.49 -11.19 16.52
CA SER A 114 7.97 -10.03 17.28
C SER A 114 7.42 -8.97 16.32
N GLY A 115 6.26 -8.38 16.66
CA GLY A 115 5.62 -7.35 15.85
C GLY A 115 5.11 -7.87 14.50
N ASN A 116 4.63 -9.11 14.43
CA ASN A 116 4.05 -9.65 13.21
C ASN A 116 2.60 -9.17 12.99
N ASP A 117 2.20 -9.03 11.72
CA ASP A 117 0.89 -8.53 11.33
C ASP A 117 -0.23 -9.54 11.60
N ARG A 118 0.10 -10.84 11.59
CA ARG A 118 -0.84 -11.92 11.86
C ARG A 118 -1.45 -11.79 13.26
N ASP A 119 -0.65 -11.50 14.27
CA ASP A 119 -1.11 -11.39 15.66
C ASP A 119 -1.97 -10.12 15.87
N ALA A 120 -1.72 -9.07 15.08
CA ALA A 120 -2.57 -7.89 15.05
C ALA A 120 -3.99 -8.22 14.52
N VAL A 121 -4.11 -9.07 13.50
CA VAL A 121 -5.41 -9.59 13.01
C VAL A 121 -6.14 -10.36 14.13
N LEU A 122 -5.44 -11.23 14.86
CA LEU A 122 -6.03 -11.99 15.97
C LEU A 122 -6.54 -11.06 17.07
N THR A 123 -5.77 -10.02 17.38
CA THR A 123 -6.13 -9.03 18.41
C THR A 123 -7.42 -8.29 18.05
N VAL A 124 -7.57 -7.87 16.78
CA VAL A 124 -8.77 -7.15 16.31
C VAL A 124 -10.04 -7.96 16.49
N ILE A 125 -10.01 -9.28 16.29
CA ILE A 125 -11.18 -10.15 16.46
C ILE A 125 -11.44 -10.59 17.92
N GLY A 126 -10.71 -10.02 18.89
CA GLY A 126 -10.88 -10.28 20.32
C GLY A 126 -9.86 -11.26 20.93
N GLY A 127 -8.84 -11.69 20.17
CA GLY A 127 -7.64 -12.34 20.70
C GLY A 127 -7.74 -13.82 21.07
N SER A 128 -8.94 -14.33 21.37
CA SER A 128 -9.13 -15.68 21.94
C SER A 128 -9.92 -16.64 21.05
N VAL A 129 -11.00 -16.17 20.41
CA VAL A 129 -11.86 -17.01 19.57
C VAL A 129 -11.52 -16.76 18.10
N PRO A 130 -10.80 -17.66 17.40
CA PRO A 130 -10.24 -17.39 16.07
C PRO A 130 -11.29 -17.31 14.94
N THR A 131 -12.55 -17.62 15.24
CA THR A 131 -13.67 -17.63 14.29
C THR A 131 -14.56 -16.39 14.39
N THR A 132 -14.28 -15.47 15.32
CA THR A 132 -14.98 -14.18 15.38
C THR A 132 -14.69 -13.38 14.12
N VAL A 133 -15.73 -12.71 13.60
CA VAL A 133 -15.64 -11.84 12.44
C VAL A 133 -15.98 -10.42 12.88
N VAL A 134 -15.10 -9.47 12.57
CA VAL A 134 -15.35 -8.04 12.80
C VAL A 134 -15.68 -7.40 11.45
N THR A 135 -16.84 -6.78 11.34
CA THR A 135 -17.27 -6.10 10.09
C THR A 135 -16.98 -4.61 10.19
N GLY A 136 -16.44 -4.03 9.11
CA GLY A 136 -16.26 -2.59 8.96
C GLY A 136 -14.90 -2.20 8.40
N TYR A 137 -14.66 -0.88 8.37
CA TYR A 137 -13.39 -0.32 7.92
C TYR A 137 -12.31 -0.52 8.99
N ASN A 138 -11.42 -1.50 8.79
CA ASN A 138 -10.36 -1.84 9.73
C ASN A 138 -8.99 -1.96 9.03
N SER A 139 -7.88 -1.75 9.74
CA SER A 139 -6.54 -1.96 9.20
C SER A 139 -6.20 -3.43 9.00
N ALA A 140 -6.78 -4.32 9.81
CA ALA A 140 -6.60 -5.77 9.72
C ALA A 140 -7.44 -6.43 8.61
N ASP A 141 -8.28 -5.67 7.90
CA ASP A 141 -9.01 -6.12 6.71
C ASP A 141 -8.06 -6.05 5.49
N VAL A 142 -7.24 -7.08 5.35
CA VAL A 142 -6.12 -7.18 4.40
C VAL A 142 -6.65 -7.39 2.97
N ASN A 143 -7.78 -8.08 2.83
CA ASN A 143 -8.40 -8.38 1.55
C ASN A 143 -9.39 -7.29 1.08
N MET A 144 -9.70 -6.32 1.95
CA MET A 144 -10.58 -5.16 1.70
C MET A 144 -12.04 -5.54 1.42
N ASP A 145 -12.52 -6.64 2.02
CA ASP A 145 -13.91 -7.13 1.92
C ASP A 145 -14.83 -6.61 3.05
N ALA A 146 -14.30 -5.71 3.90
CA ALA A 146 -14.94 -5.18 5.09
C ALA A 146 -15.19 -6.21 6.20
N GLN A 147 -14.50 -7.34 6.20
CA GLN A 147 -14.56 -8.36 7.25
C GLN A 147 -13.17 -8.80 7.69
N VAL A 148 -12.82 -8.53 8.95
CA VAL A 148 -11.59 -9.08 9.55
C VAL A 148 -11.85 -10.50 10.04
N LYS A 149 -11.09 -11.45 9.52
CA LYS A 149 -11.14 -12.88 9.83
C LYS A 149 -9.75 -13.44 10.10
N TYR A 150 -9.61 -14.15 11.21
CA TYR A 150 -8.37 -14.89 11.51
C TYR A 150 -8.38 -16.34 11.02
N ALA A 151 -9.54 -16.98 10.94
CA ALA A 151 -9.69 -18.36 10.46
C ALA A 151 -10.86 -18.50 9.50
N GLY A 152 -10.97 -19.66 8.85
CA GLY A 152 -11.97 -19.94 7.82
C GLY A 152 -11.53 -19.49 6.43
N SER A 153 -12.42 -19.63 5.46
CA SER A 153 -12.15 -19.25 4.06
C SER A 153 -11.95 -17.75 3.92
N LEU A 154 -11.01 -17.35 3.05
CA LEU A 154 -10.69 -15.95 2.75
C LEU A 154 -10.27 -15.13 3.98
N ASN A 155 -9.67 -15.77 4.99
CA ASN A 155 -9.13 -15.07 6.16
C ASN A 155 -7.95 -14.14 5.79
N ASP A 156 -7.71 -13.12 6.63
CA ASP A 156 -6.69 -12.10 6.41
C ASP A 156 -5.27 -12.62 6.68
N ARG A 157 -5.11 -13.51 7.67
CA ARG A 157 -3.78 -14.04 8.01
C ARG A 157 -3.14 -14.82 6.87
N ASP A 158 -3.91 -15.58 6.09
CA ASP A 158 -3.37 -16.37 5.01
C ASP A 158 -2.90 -15.46 3.86
N ARG A 159 -3.50 -14.26 3.73
CA ARG A 159 -3.03 -13.23 2.80
C ARG A 159 -1.68 -12.66 3.23
N ILE A 160 -1.48 -12.39 4.51
CA ILE A 160 -0.18 -11.98 5.07
C ILE A 160 0.88 -13.03 4.75
N LEU A 161 0.57 -14.32 4.96
CA LEU A 161 1.50 -15.41 4.63
C LEU A 161 1.82 -15.46 3.13
N GLN A 162 0.81 -15.29 2.26
CA GLN A 162 1.00 -15.25 0.81
C GLN A 162 1.87 -14.05 0.38
N THR A 163 1.72 -12.89 1.00
CA THR A 163 2.53 -11.70 0.71
C THR A 163 4.03 -11.96 0.91
N ILE A 164 4.40 -12.68 1.97
CA ILE A 164 5.81 -12.99 2.26
C ILE A 164 6.32 -14.24 1.51
N GLY A 165 5.53 -14.81 0.59
CA GLY A 165 5.93 -15.93 -0.26
C GLY A 165 5.25 -17.28 0.04
N GLY A 166 4.40 -17.35 1.07
CA GLY A 166 3.47 -18.47 1.30
C GLY A 166 4.04 -19.69 2.03
N SER A 167 5.36 -19.88 2.03
CA SER A 167 5.99 -21.13 2.51
C SER A 167 7.03 -20.95 3.61
N VAL A 168 7.61 -19.76 3.76
CA VAL A 168 8.63 -19.45 4.79
C VAL A 168 8.04 -18.40 5.74
N PRO A 169 7.45 -18.80 6.89
CA PRO A 169 6.74 -17.89 7.79
C PRO A 169 7.59 -16.77 8.40
N THR A 170 8.92 -16.90 8.35
CA THR A 170 9.88 -15.92 8.86
C THR A 170 10.39 -14.97 7.77
N ALA A 171 9.96 -15.13 6.52
CA ALA A 171 10.25 -14.16 5.48
C ALA A 171 9.59 -12.81 5.81
N VAL A 172 10.26 -11.73 5.42
CA VAL A 172 9.77 -10.36 5.62
C VAL A 172 9.70 -9.70 4.26
N LYS A 173 8.57 -9.04 4.00
CA LYS A 173 8.44 -8.13 2.87
C LYS A 173 8.58 -6.71 3.41
N VAL A 174 9.41 -5.88 2.79
CA VAL A 174 9.66 -4.50 3.22
C VAL A 174 9.15 -3.56 2.15
N GLU A 175 8.53 -2.45 2.56
CA GLU A 175 8.15 -1.37 1.66
C GLU A 175 9.35 -0.90 0.83
N GLN A 176 9.11 -0.50 -0.41
CA GLN A 176 10.14 0.03 -1.30
C GLN A 176 9.92 1.52 -1.49
N ILE A 177 10.02 2.23 -0.37
CA ILE A 177 10.07 3.68 -0.24
C ILE A 177 11.16 3.96 0.82
N PRO A 178 12.04 4.96 0.64
CA PRO A 178 13.07 5.31 1.62
C PRO A 178 12.49 5.96 2.89
#